data_AF-O97752-F1
#
_entry.id   AF-O97752-F1
#
_cell.length_a   1.000
_cell.length_b   1.000
_cell.length_c   1.000
_cell.angle_alpha   90.00
_cell.angle_beta   90.00
_cell.angle_gamma   90.00
#
_symmetry.space_group_name_H-M   'P 1'
#
loop_
_entity.id
_entity.type
_entity.pdbx_description
1 polymer ?
#
loop_
_entity_poly.entity_id
_entity_poly.type
_entity_poly.pdbx_seq_one_letter_code
_entity_poly.pdbx_strand_id
1 'polypeptide(L)'
;KNQPDNCRIPLQSLFERATLVASNNYRLAREMFNEFDEALLRLVISLLHSWDEPLHQAVTELLHRNGASPDILARAKEIEDKTKVLLEGMEMIQKRVHPGEKKNEPYPVWSEKSSLTADDEDVRQTAFYRMFHCLHRDSSKISTYINLLKCRFTPC
;
A
#
# COMPACT_ATOMS: atom_id res chain seq x y z
N LYS A 1 -13.67 45.30 -56.80
CA LYS A 1 -13.86 43.87 -56.45
C LYS A 1 -13.23 43.66 -55.09
N ASN A 2 -14.02 43.68 -54.02
CA ASN A 2 -13.53 43.45 -52.67
C ASN A 2 -13.17 41.97 -52.54
N GLN A 3 -11.89 41.70 -52.34
CA GLN A 3 -11.39 40.38 -51.99
C GLN A 3 -11.80 40.15 -50.52
N PRO A 4 -12.43 39.02 -50.17
CA PRO A 4 -12.80 38.78 -48.78
C PRO A 4 -11.50 38.74 -47.98
N ASP A 5 -11.37 39.66 -47.00
CA ASP A 5 -10.30 39.63 -46.03
C ASP A 5 -10.19 38.21 -45.48
N ASN A 6 -9.07 37.57 -45.80
CA ASN A 6 -8.81 36.19 -45.47
C ASN A 6 -8.62 36.11 -43.96
N CYS A 7 -9.72 35.92 -43.24
CA CYS A 7 -9.77 35.82 -41.79
C CYS A 7 -9.07 34.52 -41.35
N ARG A 8 -7.73 34.56 -41.31
CA ARG A 8 -6.90 33.47 -40.80
C ARG A 8 -6.54 33.77 -39.35
N ILE A 9 -6.69 32.75 -38.52
CA ILE A 9 -6.25 32.81 -37.12
C ILE A 9 -4.73 33.03 -37.11
N PRO A 10 -4.21 34.00 -36.34
CA PRO A 10 -2.77 34.19 -36.18
C PRO A 10 -2.10 32.92 -35.67
N LEU A 11 -0.94 32.59 -36.24
CA LEU A 11 -0.15 31.43 -35.82
C LEU A 11 0.14 31.43 -34.31
N GLN A 12 0.37 32.61 -33.74
CA GLN A 12 0.55 32.81 -32.31
C GLN A 12 -0.65 32.27 -31.50
N SER A 13 -1.88 32.65 -31.87
CA SER A 13 -3.08 32.20 -31.18
C SER A 13 -3.32 30.69 -31.30
N LEU A 14 -2.85 30.07 -32.40
CA LEU A 14 -2.87 28.61 -32.56
C LEU A 14 -1.90 27.95 -31.57
N PHE A 15 -0.68 28.47 -31.45
CA PHE A 15 0.31 27.95 -30.50
C PHE A 15 -0.14 28.16 -29.04
N GLU A 16 -0.69 29.32 -28.69
CA GLU A 16 -1.23 29.58 -27.34
C GLU A 16 -2.34 28.60 -26.97
N ARG A 17 -3.23 28.29 -27.92
CA ARG A 17 -4.27 27.28 -27.69
C ARG A 17 -3.66 25.89 -27.51
N ALA A 18 -2.67 25.53 -28.34
CA ALA A 18 -2.03 24.23 -28.27
C ALA A 18 -1.29 24.02 -26.93
N THR A 19 -0.53 25.03 -26.49
CA THR A 19 0.21 24.96 -25.21
C THR A 19 -0.73 24.93 -24.01
N LEU A 20 -1.82 25.70 -24.05
CA LEU A 20 -2.85 25.67 -23.02
C LEU A 20 -3.49 24.28 -22.91
N VAL A 21 -3.89 23.67 -24.03
CA VAL A 21 -4.47 22.32 -24.05
C VAL A 21 -3.46 21.29 -23.54
N ALA A 22 -2.20 21.35 -24.00
CA ALA A 22 -1.15 20.44 -23.54
C ALA A 22 -0.93 20.55 -22.02
N SER A 23 -0.90 21.77 -21.49
CA SER A 23 -0.71 22.03 -20.06
C SER A 23 -1.90 21.55 -19.23
N ASN A 24 -3.13 21.72 -19.74
CA ASN A 24 -4.34 21.19 -19.12
C ASN A 24 -4.33 19.66 -19.08
N ASN A 25 -3.97 19.00 -20.19
CA ASN A 25 -3.87 17.53 -20.25
C ASN A 25 -2.82 17.02 -19.26
N TYR A 26 -1.66 17.68 -19.18
CA TYR A 26 -0.63 17.34 -18.20
C TYR A 26 -1.13 17.48 -16.76
N ARG A 27 -1.81 18.58 -16.44
CA ARG A 27 -2.39 18.81 -15.11
C ARG A 27 -3.40 17.73 -14.74
N LEU A 28 -4.35 17.43 -15.63
CA LEU A 28 -5.38 16.40 -15.41
C LEU A 28 -4.75 15.01 -15.24
N ALA A 29 -3.78 14.65 -16.08
CA ALA A 29 -3.07 13.38 -15.95
C ALA A 29 -2.34 13.28 -14.60
N ARG A 30 -1.76 14.39 -14.11
CA ARG A 30 -1.10 14.44 -12.80
C ARG A 30 -2.10 14.30 -11.65
N GLU A 31 -3.25 14.95 -11.73
CA GLU A 31 -4.32 14.85 -10.73
C GLU A 31 -4.88 13.43 -10.64
N MET A 32 -5.19 12.81 -11.77
CA MET A 32 -5.60 11.40 -11.82
C MET A 32 -4.55 10.50 -11.17
N PHE A 33 -3.28 10.72 -11.48
CA PHE A 33 -2.19 9.92 -10.91
C PHE A 33 -2.05 10.11 -9.39
N ASN A 34 -2.20 11.34 -8.88
CA ASN A 34 -2.14 11.62 -7.44
C ASN A 34 -3.21 10.85 -6.66
N GLU A 35 -4.44 10.74 -7.17
CA GLU A 35 -5.51 9.98 -6.50
C GLU A 35 -5.12 8.50 -6.30
N PHE A 36 -4.41 7.91 -7.26
CA PHE A 36 -3.88 6.55 -7.14
C PHE A 36 -2.75 6.46 -6.11
N ASP A 37 -1.89 7.47 -6.00
CA ASP A 37 -0.81 7.51 -5.01
C ASP A 37 -1.38 7.50 -3.58
N GLU A 38 -2.40 8.31 -3.30
CA GLU A 38 -3.05 8.32 -1.99
C GLU A 38 -3.71 6.96 -1.69
N ALA A 39 -4.39 6.38 -2.67
CA ALA A 39 -5.03 5.07 -2.52
C ALA A 39 -4.01 3.96 -2.24
N LEU A 40 -2.87 3.96 -2.92
CA LEU A 40 -1.78 3.01 -2.70
C LEU A 40 -1.18 3.17 -1.30
N LEU A 41 -0.96 4.40 -0.85
CA LEU A 41 -0.43 4.68 0.47
C LEU A 41 -1.38 4.20 1.57
N ARG A 42 -2.67 4.50 1.46
CA ARG A 42 -3.72 3.99 2.36
C ARG A 42 -3.74 2.47 2.36
N LEU A 43 -3.70 1.83 1.18
CA LEU A 43 -3.70 0.38 1.06
C LEU A 43 -2.51 -0.27 1.78
N VAL A 44 -1.30 0.27 1.63
CA VAL A 44 -0.11 -0.23 2.33
C VAL A 44 -0.30 -0.14 3.84
N ILE A 45 -0.76 1.02 4.34
CA ILE A 45 -0.96 1.23 5.78
C ILE A 45 -2.05 0.30 6.31
N SER A 46 -3.18 0.14 5.61
CA SER A 46 -4.25 -0.79 5.99
C SER A 46 -3.78 -2.24 6.01
N LEU A 47 -2.97 -2.68 5.05
CA LEU A 47 -2.40 -4.03 5.06
C LEU A 47 -1.48 -4.24 6.26
N LEU A 48 -0.60 -3.27 6.56
CA LEU A 48 0.29 -3.33 7.72
C LEU A 48 -0.49 -3.43 9.04
N HIS A 49 -1.52 -2.59 9.21
CA HIS A 49 -2.43 -2.66 10.37
C HIS A 49 -3.13 -4.02 10.48
N SER A 50 -3.58 -4.59 9.36
CA SER A 50 -4.30 -5.88 9.33
C SER A 50 -3.43 -7.06 9.81
N TRP A 51 -2.11 -6.92 9.79
CA TRP A 51 -1.16 -7.97 10.18
C TRP A 51 -0.67 -7.87 11.62
N ASP A 52 -0.94 -6.78 12.34
CA ASP A 52 -0.49 -6.59 13.73
C ASP A 52 -0.99 -7.72 14.66
N GLU A 53 -2.31 -7.89 14.72
CA GLU A 53 -2.91 -8.90 15.59
C GLU A 53 -2.62 -10.36 15.15
N PRO A 54 -2.74 -10.74 13.86
CA PRO A 54 -2.40 -12.09 13.43
C PRO A 54 -0.95 -12.48 13.71
N LEU A 55 0.01 -11.57 13.50
CA LEU A 55 1.42 -11.83 13.79
C LEU A 55 1.66 -12.03 15.28
N HIS A 56 1.07 -11.17 16.12
CA HIS A 56 1.16 -11.29 17.57
C HIS A 56 0.61 -12.65 18.07
N GLN A 57 -0.54 -13.07 17.53
CA GLN A 57 -1.14 -14.37 17.85
C GLN A 57 -0.24 -15.52 17.40
N ALA A 58 0.25 -15.51 16.16
CA ALA A 58 1.13 -16.58 15.69
C ALA A 58 2.41 -16.71 16.52
N VAL A 59 3.03 -15.60 16.91
CA VAL A 59 4.21 -15.61 17.78
C VAL A 59 3.86 -16.21 19.15
N THR A 60 2.73 -15.80 19.72
CA THR A 60 2.26 -16.31 21.01
C THR A 60 2.02 -17.82 20.95
N GLU A 61 1.33 -18.32 19.93
CA GLU A 61 1.05 -19.75 19.78
C GLU A 61 2.32 -20.58 19.51
N LEU A 62 3.23 -20.08 18.68
CA LEU A 62 4.50 -20.74 18.40
C LEU A 62 5.42 -20.79 19.63
N LEU A 63 5.34 -19.81 20.54
CA LEU A 63 6.11 -19.78 21.78
C LEU A 63 5.68 -20.87 22.78
N HIS A 64 4.37 -21.07 22.92
CA HIS A 64 3.82 -22.01 23.89
C HIS A 64 3.78 -23.46 23.38
N ARG A 65 4.11 -23.68 22.10
CA ARG A 65 4.08 -25.01 21.47
C ARG A 65 5.38 -25.79 21.69
N ASN A 66 5.29 -26.90 22.41
CA ASN A 66 6.33 -27.93 22.42
C ASN A 66 6.55 -28.46 20.99
N GLY A 67 7.77 -28.33 20.46
CA GLY A 67 8.12 -28.81 19.11
C GLY A 67 7.86 -27.81 17.97
N ALA A 68 7.59 -26.53 18.25
CA ALA A 68 7.71 -25.50 17.22
C ALA A 68 9.18 -25.40 16.74
N SER A 69 9.37 -25.24 15.42
CA SER A 69 10.70 -25.01 14.87
C SER A 69 11.27 -23.69 15.42
N PRO A 70 12.45 -23.69 16.06
CA PRO A 70 13.08 -22.48 16.55
C PRO A 70 13.28 -21.43 15.45
N ASP A 71 13.56 -21.88 14.22
CA ASP A 71 13.77 -21.01 13.07
C ASP A 71 12.48 -20.31 12.63
N ILE A 72 11.36 -21.03 12.61
CA ILE A 72 10.05 -20.45 12.26
C ILE A 72 9.65 -19.40 13.29
N LEU A 73 9.81 -19.73 14.58
CA LEU A 73 9.51 -18.80 15.66
C LEU A 73 10.38 -17.54 15.60
N ALA A 74 11.69 -17.69 15.38
CA ALA A 74 12.61 -16.55 15.25
C ALA A 74 12.21 -15.62 14.10
N ARG A 75 11.85 -16.19 12.94
CA ARG A 75 11.40 -15.41 11.77
C ARG A 75 10.05 -14.73 12.02
N ALA A 76 9.11 -15.41 12.67
CA ALA A 76 7.80 -14.84 12.99
C ALA A 76 7.94 -13.61 13.90
N LYS A 77 8.79 -13.70 14.94
CA LYS A 77 9.11 -12.57 15.82
C LYS A 77 9.74 -11.41 15.06
N GLU A 78 10.72 -11.69 14.22
CA GLU A 78 11.36 -10.65 13.41
C GLU A 78 10.36 -9.94 12.49
N ILE A 79 9.46 -10.69 11.85
CA ILE A 79 8.42 -10.10 10.99
C ILE A 79 7.42 -9.27 11.81
N GLU A 80 6.99 -9.73 12.98
CA GLU A 80 6.13 -8.96 13.89
C GLU A 80 6.76 -7.60 14.22
N ASP A 81 8.01 -7.60 14.68
CA ASP A 81 8.72 -6.38 15.07
C ASP A 81 8.96 -5.45 13.88
N LYS A 82 9.40 -5.98 12.73
CA LYS A 82 9.69 -5.18 11.54
C LYS A 82 8.42 -4.62 10.89
N THR A 83 7.29 -5.31 11.01
CA THR A 83 5.99 -4.82 10.51
C THR A 83 5.55 -3.58 11.29
N LYS A 84 5.72 -3.56 12.62
CA LYS A 84 5.44 -2.38 13.47
C LYS A 84 6.32 -1.18 13.09
N VAL A 85 7.63 -1.40 12.94
CA VAL A 85 8.56 -0.35 12.49
C VAL A 85 8.20 0.19 11.11
N LEU A 86 7.84 -0.68 10.18
CA LEU A 86 7.43 -0.27 8.83
C LEU A 86 6.14 0.53 8.85
N LEU A 87 5.15 0.11 9.65
CA LEU A 87 3.89 0.82 9.82
C LEU A 87 4.10 2.25 10.30
N GLU A 88 4.89 2.45 11.36
CA GLU A 88 5.23 3.78 11.87
C GLU A 88 5.90 4.64 10.78
N GLY A 89 6.83 4.06 10.02
CA GLY A 89 7.50 4.74 8.91
C GLY A 89 6.53 5.18 7.82
N MET A 90 5.58 4.32 7.44
CA MET A 90 4.58 4.62 6.41
C MET A 90 3.58 5.69 6.87
N GLU A 91 3.16 5.67 8.14
CA GLU A 91 2.31 6.73 8.71
C GLU A 91 3.03 8.09 8.77
N MET A 92 4.34 8.09 9.06
CA MET A 92 5.15 9.32 8.99
C MET A 92 5.25 9.85 7.56
N ILE A 93 5.42 8.97 6.57
CA ILE A 93 5.43 9.35 5.15
C ILE A 93 4.07 9.95 4.76
N GLN A 94 2.96 9.30 5.11
CA GLN A 94 1.61 9.81 4.84
C GLN A 94 1.38 11.20 5.40
N LYS A 95 1.75 11.45 6.67
CA LYS A 95 1.63 12.78 7.28
C LYS A 95 2.45 13.86 6.56
N ARG A 96 3.56 13.50 5.93
CA ARG A 96 4.41 14.44 5.16
C ARG A 96 3.88 14.71 3.76
N VAL A 97 3.39 13.68 3.07
CA VAL A 97 2.88 13.84 1.69
C VAL A 97 1.46 14.40 1.68
N HIS A 98 0.60 13.97 2.61
CA HIS A 98 -0.81 14.39 2.72
C HIS A 98 -1.15 14.81 4.18
N PRO A 99 -0.74 16.02 4.62
CA PRO A 99 -0.92 16.49 6.00
C PRO A 99 -2.39 16.69 6.45
N GLY A 100 -3.36 16.56 5.54
CA GLY A 100 -4.80 16.69 5.81
C GLY A 100 -5.59 15.39 5.75
N GLU A 101 -4.93 14.24 5.55
CA GLU A 101 -5.61 12.96 5.41
C GLU A 101 -6.23 12.51 6.75
N LYS A 102 -7.50 12.11 6.75
CA LYS A 102 -8.20 11.64 7.95
C LYS A 102 -7.66 10.27 8.38
N LYS A 103 -7.85 9.93 9.66
CA LYS A 103 -7.50 8.62 10.24
C LYS A 103 -7.90 7.48 9.30
N ASN A 104 -7.01 6.50 9.16
CA ASN A 104 -7.17 5.33 8.32
C ASN A 104 -8.55 4.69 8.49
N GLU A 105 -9.16 4.29 7.37
CA GLU A 105 -10.39 3.51 7.34
C GLU A 105 -10.24 2.19 8.10
N PRO A 106 -11.34 1.61 8.61
CA PRO A 106 -11.31 0.30 9.24
C PRO A 106 -10.68 -0.72 8.30
N TYR A 107 -9.66 -1.41 8.81
CA TYR A 107 -8.95 -2.46 8.08
C TYR A 107 -9.62 -3.82 8.31
N PRO A 108 -9.50 -4.76 7.36
CA PRO A 108 -10.05 -6.09 7.51
C PRO A 108 -9.41 -6.81 8.71
N VAL A 109 -10.26 -7.40 9.54
CA VAL A 109 -9.82 -8.19 10.71
C VAL A 109 -9.72 -9.65 10.30
N TRP A 110 -8.63 -10.31 10.71
CA TRP A 110 -8.47 -11.75 10.54
C TRP A 110 -9.52 -12.51 11.36
N SER A 111 -10.37 -13.30 10.69
CA SER A 111 -11.48 -14.00 11.33
C SER A 111 -11.11 -15.40 11.86
N GLU A 112 -10.02 -16.00 11.39
CA GLU A 112 -9.66 -17.40 11.70
C GLU A 112 -8.75 -17.54 12.94
N LYS A 113 -8.86 -16.63 13.90
CA LYS A 113 -8.00 -16.61 15.12
C LYS A 113 -8.10 -17.89 15.93
N SER A 114 -9.33 -18.39 16.11
CA SER A 114 -9.62 -19.62 16.85
C SER A 114 -9.01 -20.88 16.20
N SER A 115 -8.69 -20.82 14.90
CA SER A 115 -8.08 -21.95 14.19
C SER A 115 -6.59 -22.08 14.50
N LEU A 116 -5.91 -20.99 14.93
CA LEU A 116 -4.51 -21.02 15.35
C LEU A 116 -4.34 -21.67 16.73
N THR A 117 -5.36 -21.54 17.59
CA THR A 117 -5.40 -22.12 18.95
C THR A 117 -6.15 -23.45 19.00
N ALA A 118 -6.50 -24.04 17.85
CA ALA A 118 -7.26 -25.28 17.82
C ALA A 118 -6.47 -26.42 18.45
N ASP A 119 -7.12 -27.29 19.24
CA ASP A 119 -6.48 -28.47 19.82
C ASP A 119 -6.06 -29.47 18.73
N ASP A 120 -6.92 -29.62 17.71
CA ASP A 120 -6.70 -30.43 16.52
C ASP A 120 -5.46 -29.95 15.74
N GLU A 121 -4.48 -30.84 15.58
CA GLU A 121 -3.20 -30.51 14.97
C GLU A 121 -3.31 -30.23 13.47
N ASP A 122 -4.17 -30.94 12.73
CA ASP A 122 -4.35 -30.77 11.29
C ASP A 122 -5.05 -29.44 10.97
N VAL A 123 -6.07 -29.09 11.76
CA VAL A 123 -6.76 -27.79 11.67
C VAL A 123 -5.77 -26.66 11.93
N ARG A 124 -5.00 -26.78 13.00
CA ARG A 124 -4.02 -25.76 13.40
C ARG A 124 -2.89 -25.61 12.37
N GLN A 125 -2.34 -26.71 11.86
CA GLN A 125 -1.31 -26.68 10.83
C GLN A 125 -1.83 -26.06 9.53
N THR A 126 -3.07 -26.36 9.15
CA THR A 126 -3.75 -25.74 8.02
C THR A 126 -3.92 -24.22 8.21
N ALA A 127 -4.29 -23.79 9.43
CA ALA A 127 -4.43 -22.37 9.76
C ALA A 127 -3.09 -21.63 9.63
N PHE A 128 -2.01 -22.17 10.19
CA PHE A 128 -0.67 -21.59 10.02
C PHE A 128 -0.23 -21.54 8.56
N TYR A 129 -0.46 -22.60 7.78
CA TYR A 129 -0.13 -22.61 6.35
C TYR A 129 -0.85 -21.47 5.60
N ARG A 130 -2.17 -21.34 5.80
CA ARG A 130 -2.97 -20.27 5.18
C ARG A 130 -2.48 -18.90 5.59
N MET A 131 -2.25 -18.70 6.89
CA MET A 131 -1.76 -17.44 7.44
C MET A 131 -0.40 -17.07 6.82
N PHE A 132 0.60 -17.94 6.85
CA PHE A 132 1.93 -17.63 6.30
C PHE A 132 1.91 -17.45 4.78
N HIS A 133 1.06 -18.17 4.06
CA HIS A 133 0.86 -17.96 2.63
C HIS A 133 0.30 -16.56 2.34
N CYS A 134 -0.74 -16.14 3.08
CA CYS A 134 -1.30 -14.80 2.96
C CYS A 134 -0.28 -13.72 3.34
N LEU A 135 0.49 -13.93 4.42
CA LEU A 135 1.54 -13.03 4.86
C LEU A 135 2.57 -12.82 3.75
N HIS A 136 3.08 -13.90 3.16
CA HIS A 136 4.03 -13.82 2.05
C HIS A 136 3.48 -13.02 0.86
N ARG A 137 2.23 -13.27 0.45
CA ARG A 137 1.57 -12.55 -0.65
C ARG A 137 1.45 -11.06 -0.35
N ASP A 138 0.98 -10.71 0.85
CA ASP A 138 0.71 -9.33 1.19
C ASP A 138 2.00 -8.56 1.50
N SER A 139 3.04 -9.20 2.05
CA SER A 139 4.40 -8.63 2.14
C SER A 139 4.96 -8.29 0.76
N SER A 140 4.77 -9.15 -0.25
CA SER A 140 5.18 -8.87 -1.63
C SER A 140 4.46 -7.65 -2.22
N LYS A 141 3.15 -7.52 -1.98
CA LYS A 141 2.36 -6.34 -2.39
C LYS A 141 2.87 -5.07 -1.70
N ILE A 142 3.04 -5.10 -0.39
CA ILE A 142 3.53 -3.98 0.41
C ILE A 142 4.87 -3.49 -0.13
N SER A 143 5.83 -4.40 -0.35
CA SER A 143 7.14 -4.07 -0.91
C SER A 143 7.04 -3.42 -2.30
N THR A 144 6.21 -3.99 -3.18
CA THR A 144 5.99 -3.47 -4.53
C THR A 144 5.40 -2.07 -4.51
N TYR A 145 4.34 -1.86 -3.72
CA TYR A 145 3.65 -0.57 -3.63
C TYR A 145 4.53 0.52 -2.99
N ILE A 146 5.32 0.19 -1.96
CA ILE A 146 6.30 1.13 -1.40
C ILE A 146 7.32 1.55 -2.45
N ASN A 147 7.82 0.62 -3.27
CA ASN A 147 8.78 0.96 -4.34
C ASN A 147 8.16 1.87 -5.41
N LEU A 148 6.90 1.65 -5.79
CA LEU A 148 6.17 2.53 -6.70
C LEU A 148 5.99 3.94 -6.10
N LEU A 149 5.56 4.02 -4.84
CA LEU A 149 5.41 5.29 -4.11
C LEU A 149 6.75 6.02 -3.96
N LYS A 150 7.84 5.29 -3.71
CA LYS A 150 9.19 5.85 -3.66
C LYS A 150 9.54 6.55 -4.96
N CYS A 151 9.39 5.88 -6.11
CA CYS A 151 9.68 6.49 -7.42
C CYS A 151 8.76 7.65 -7.78
N ARG A 152 7.61 7.76 -7.11
CA ARG A 152 6.71 8.90 -7.28
C ARG A 152 7.17 10.12 -6.47
N PHE A 153 7.47 9.94 -5.20
CA PHE A 153 7.78 11.05 -4.29
C PHE A 153 9.27 11.40 -4.25
N THR A 154 10.13 10.58 -4.84
CA THR A 154 11.58 10.76 -4.89
C THR A 154 12.14 10.39 -6.27
N PRO A 155 13.33 10.91 -6.66
CA PRO A 155 14.00 10.44 -7.87
C PRO A 155 14.28 8.93 -7.82
N CYS A 156 13.86 8.25 -8.88
CA CYS A 156 14.34 6.94 -9.31
C CYS A 156 15.17 7.16 -10.60
#